data_AF-C1N4S1-F1
#
_entry.id   AF-C1N4S1-F1
#
_cell.length_a   1.000
_cell.length_b   1.000
_cell.length_c   1.000
_cell.angle_alpha   90.00
_cell.angle_beta   90.00
_cell.angle_gamma   90.00
#
_symmetry.space_group_name_H-M   'P 1'
#
loop_
_entity.id
_entity.type
_entity.pdbx_description
1 polymer ?
#
loop_
_entity_poly.entity_id
_entity_poly.type
_entity_poly.pdbx_seq_one_letter_code
_entity_poly.pdbx_strand_id
1 'polypeptide(L)'
;EEPGEDVIEIDEWLLTFASLFRRHLGEAGEKEGPLDLRAVGLEKCCEALEAAVGTDEAKDLLAAAADKFQEAAAAAILNKGNVHVCAARKLVGGDPDGGGSQVVEEATKLAIKNHMKRLDQEYDDAVARYVESLAIKPDFYETTIAWGQQAFERGKHYHVASKDATGAAAAERAKECDEMFELAEKKFQESLDMLPAEDKDAAAAAETSTSGGEEGGEEKANELSVKSQILVLWGNVLFERSQVRHGREDGKWEEDTHAAVKKFNDAGCSKTDITRALMNHTSKKWA
;
A
#
# COMPACT_ATOMS: atom_id res chain seq x y z
N GLU A 1 20.05 82.59 -8.35
CA GLU A 1 21.17 81.64 -8.16
C GLU A 1 20.61 80.26 -8.38
N GLU A 2 20.99 79.62 -9.48
CA GLU A 2 20.74 78.19 -9.67
C GLU A 2 21.87 77.42 -8.98
N PRO A 3 21.57 76.34 -8.23
CA PRO A 3 22.61 75.52 -7.63
C PRO A 3 23.40 74.84 -8.76
N GLY A 4 24.73 75.01 -8.74
CA GLY A 4 25.62 74.41 -9.74
C GLY A 4 25.49 72.90 -9.75
N GLU A 5 25.40 72.32 -10.95
CA GLU A 5 25.46 70.87 -11.15
C GLU A 5 26.78 70.34 -10.59
N ASP A 6 26.69 69.44 -9.60
CA ASP A 6 27.84 68.67 -9.13
C ASP A 6 28.35 67.79 -10.28
N VAL A 7 29.47 68.19 -10.87
CA VAL A 7 30.18 67.38 -11.87
C VAL A 7 30.77 66.18 -11.13
N ILE A 8 30.13 65.02 -11.26
CA ILE A 8 30.65 63.76 -10.74
C ILE A 8 31.79 63.31 -11.68
N GLU A 9 33.04 63.53 -11.27
CA GLU A 9 34.21 62.92 -11.94
C GLU A 9 34.19 61.41 -11.71
N ILE A 10 33.85 60.64 -12.76
CA ILE A 10 33.95 59.19 -12.73
C ILE A 10 35.37 58.79 -13.13
N ASP A 11 36.04 58.09 -12.23
CA ASP A 11 37.40 57.60 -12.37
C ASP A 11 37.58 56.67 -13.59
N GLU A 12 38.64 56.85 -14.38
CA GLU A 12 38.85 56.16 -15.66
C GLU A 12 38.99 54.62 -15.51
N TRP A 13 39.47 54.18 -14.34
CA TRP A 13 39.57 52.75 -14.02
C TRP A 13 38.20 52.08 -13.88
N LEU A 14 37.16 52.80 -13.42
CA LEU A 14 35.79 52.29 -13.31
C LEU A 14 35.18 52.06 -14.69
N LEU A 15 35.45 52.95 -15.64
CA LEU A 15 35.03 52.80 -17.05
C LEU A 15 35.72 51.60 -17.72
N THR A 16 37.01 51.42 -17.42
CA THR A 16 37.80 50.29 -17.90
C THR A 16 37.28 48.97 -17.33
N PHE A 17 36.98 48.92 -16.04
CA PHE A 17 36.43 47.73 -15.36
C PHE A 17 35.04 47.38 -15.88
N ALA A 18 34.16 48.38 -16.05
CA ALA A 18 32.83 48.17 -16.63
C ALA A 18 32.89 47.62 -18.07
N SER A 19 33.84 48.12 -18.88
CA SER A 19 34.07 47.62 -20.24
C SER A 19 34.58 46.17 -20.25
N LEU A 20 35.47 45.83 -19.31
CA LEU A 20 35.97 44.46 -19.11
C LEU A 20 34.84 43.52 -18.74
N PHE A 21 33.94 43.96 -17.86
CA PHE A 21 32.76 43.22 -17.43
C PHE A 21 31.77 43.00 -18.58
N ARG A 22 31.45 44.04 -19.37
CA ARG A 22 30.59 43.92 -20.56
C ARG A 22 31.17 42.96 -21.60
N ARG A 23 32.47 43.02 -21.85
CA ARG A 23 33.14 42.09 -22.77
C ARG A 23 33.03 40.63 -22.29
N HIS A 24 32.99 40.42 -20.98
CA HIS A 24 32.80 39.08 -20.40
C HIS A 24 31.36 38.57 -20.53
N LEU A 25 30.36 39.46 -20.51
CA LEU A 25 28.94 39.13 -20.68
C LEU A 25 28.52 38.80 -22.12
N GLY A 26 29.37 39.06 -23.12
CA GLY A 26 29.09 38.71 -24.52
C GLY A 26 27.87 39.44 -25.09
N GLU A 27 27.01 38.73 -25.84
CA GLU A 27 25.80 39.30 -26.45
C GLU A 27 24.75 39.78 -25.43
N ALA A 28 24.82 39.29 -24.18
CA ALA A 28 23.94 39.72 -23.09
C ALA A 28 24.39 41.05 -22.44
N GLY A 29 25.59 41.53 -22.78
CA GLY A 29 26.04 42.86 -22.40
C GLY A 29 25.67 43.87 -23.47
N GLU A 30 24.61 44.67 -23.27
CA GLU A 30 24.31 45.78 -24.18
C GLU A 30 25.55 46.67 -24.36
N LYS A 31 25.79 47.14 -25.60
CA LYS A 31 27.03 47.90 -25.91
C LYS A 31 27.09 49.27 -25.24
N GLU A 32 25.94 49.88 -24.99
CA GLU A 32 25.78 51.18 -24.31
C GLU A 32 24.52 51.14 -23.42
N GLY A 33 24.40 52.05 -22.43
CA GLY A 33 23.21 52.14 -21.55
C GLY A 33 23.31 51.37 -20.22
N PRO A 34 22.39 51.61 -19.26
CA PRO A 34 22.38 50.95 -17.96
C PRO A 34 22.15 49.44 -18.10
N LEU A 35 23.03 48.64 -17.49
CA LEU A 35 23.00 47.19 -17.58
C LEU A 35 22.05 46.62 -16.50
N ASP A 36 20.90 46.04 -16.89
CA ASP A 36 20.02 45.35 -15.95
C ASP A 36 20.54 43.95 -15.62
N LEU A 37 21.48 43.90 -14.66
CA LEU A 37 22.11 42.67 -14.17
C LEU A 37 21.10 41.62 -13.68
N ARG A 38 19.92 42.04 -13.22
CA ARG A 38 18.87 41.11 -12.76
C ARG A 38 18.26 40.39 -13.95
N ALA A 39 17.98 41.10 -15.04
CA ALA A 39 17.42 40.52 -16.26
C ALA A 39 18.41 39.55 -16.91
N VAL A 40 19.67 39.98 -17.07
CA VAL A 40 20.76 39.15 -17.62
C VAL A 40 21.02 37.92 -16.76
N GLY A 41 21.02 38.07 -15.43
CA GLY A 41 21.17 36.95 -14.51
C GLY A 41 20.01 35.94 -14.60
N LEU A 42 18.78 36.43 -14.73
CA LEU A 42 17.60 35.57 -14.88
C LEU A 42 17.62 34.79 -16.20
N GLU A 43 17.95 35.45 -17.31
CA GLU A 43 18.08 34.81 -18.63
C GLU A 43 19.13 33.70 -18.63
N LYS A 44 20.33 33.97 -18.11
CA LYS A 44 21.40 32.96 -18.00
C LYS A 44 21.05 31.82 -17.06
N CYS A 45 20.31 32.08 -15.98
CA CYS A 45 19.79 31.01 -15.13
C CYS A 45 18.77 30.15 -15.88
N CYS A 46 17.85 30.75 -16.66
CA CYS A 46 16.90 30.01 -17.48
C CYS A 46 17.59 29.16 -18.55
N GLU A 47 18.57 29.70 -19.28
CA GLU A 47 19.38 28.93 -20.25
C GLU A 47 20.08 27.74 -19.60
N ALA A 48 20.70 27.94 -18.43
CA ALA A 48 21.38 26.88 -17.70
C ALA A 48 20.40 25.82 -17.18
N LEU A 49 19.21 26.22 -16.73
CA LEU A 49 18.12 25.31 -16.33
C LEU A 49 17.60 24.51 -17.52
N GLU A 50 17.37 25.12 -18.68
CA GLU A 50 16.93 24.42 -19.90
C GLU A 50 17.98 23.42 -20.39
N ALA A 51 19.26 23.80 -20.37
CA ALA A 51 20.36 22.90 -20.68
C ALA A 51 20.44 21.74 -19.67
N ALA A 52 20.26 22.02 -18.37
CA ALA A 52 20.22 21.01 -17.32
C ALA A 52 19.04 20.04 -17.48
N VAL A 53 17.86 20.51 -17.89
CA VAL A 53 16.69 19.66 -18.20
C VAL A 53 16.96 18.69 -19.37
N GLY A 54 17.88 19.04 -20.27
CA GLY A 54 18.31 18.18 -21.38
C GLY A 54 19.34 17.10 -21.01
N THR A 55 19.89 17.13 -19.80
CA THR A 55 20.91 16.17 -19.33
C THR A 55 20.33 14.79 -19.04
N ASP A 56 21.19 13.78 -18.94
CA ASP A 56 20.76 12.43 -18.57
C ASP A 56 20.29 12.39 -17.10
N GLU A 57 20.89 13.18 -16.22
CA GLU A 57 20.45 13.31 -14.83
C GLU A 57 19.01 13.86 -14.72
N ALA A 58 18.61 14.80 -15.58
CA ALA A 58 17.24 15.28 -15.62
C ALA A 58 16.26 14.24 -16.19
N LYS A 59 16.69 13.41 -17.14
CA LYS A 59 15.85 12.31 -17.66
C LYS A 59 15.59 11.26 -16.59
N ASP A 60 16.59 10.90 -15.79
CA ASP A 60 16.43 9.95 -14.67
C ASP A 60 15.46 10.49 -13.62
N LEU A 61 15.55 11.79 -13.30
CA LEU A 61 14.60 12.45 -12.40
C LEU A 61 13.17 12.47 -12.96
N LEU A 62 13.00 12.72 -14.26
CA LEU A 62 11.70 12.70 -14.92
C LEU A 62 11.12 11.28 -15.00
N ALA A 63 11.94 10.27 -15.25
CA ALA A 63 11.55 8.87 -15.21
C ALA A 63 11.09 8.45 -13.81
N ALA A 64 11.88 8.77 -12.78
CA ALA A 64 11.51 8.52 -11.39
C ALA A 64 10.21 9.26 -10.98
N ALA A 65 9.98 10.47 -11.51
CA ALA A 65 8.73 11.18 -11.31
C ALA A 65 7.55 10.47 -12.01
N ALA A 66 7.73 9.98 -13.24
CA ALA A 66 6.72 9.20 -13.95
C ALA A 66 6.36 7.91 -13.19
N ASP A 67 7.35 7.19 -12.67
CA ASP A 67 7.16 6.00 -11.84
C ASP A 67 6.33 6.32 -10.58
N LYS A 68 6.63 7.43 -9.90
CA LYS A 68 5.85 7.90 -8.73
C LYS A 68 4.41 8.26 -9.10
N PHE A 69 4.19 8.89 -10.25
CA PHE A 69 2.82 9.19 -10.71
C PHE A 69 2.05 7.91 -11.09
N GLN A 70 2.73 6.92 -11.68
CA GLN A 70 2.13 5.62 -11.96
C GLN A 70 1.72 4.91 -10.67
N GLU A 71 2.58 4.91 -9.65
CA GLU A 71 2.27 4.36 -8.32
C GLU A 71 1.11 5.11 -7.65
N ALA A 72 1.13 6.44 -7.67
CA ALA A 72 0.05 7.26 -7.12
C ALA A 72 -1.29 7.02 -7.82
N ALA A 73 -1.28 6.83 -9.15
CA ALA A 73 -2.47 6.50 -9.93
C ALA A 73 -3.00 5.11 -9.56
N ALA A 74 -2.13 4.10 -9.46
CA ALA A 74 -2.51 2.76 -9.01
C ALA A 74 -3.09 2.78 -7.59
N ALA A 75 -2.47 3.51 -6.66
CA ALA A 75 -2.93 3.70 -5.29
C ALA A 75 -4.30 4.40 -5.21
N ALA A 76 -4.54 5.42 -6.04
CA ALA A 76 -5.84 6.11 -6.08
C ALA A 76 -6.96 5.17 -6.53
N ILE A 77 -6.71 4.34 -7.55
CA ILE A 77 -7.68 3.34 -8.03
C ILE A 77 -7.90 2.22 -6.99
N LEU A 78 -6.83 1.74 -6.36
CA LEU A 78 -6.89 0.80 -5.21
C LEU A 78 -7.81 1.34 -4.12
N ASN A 79 -7.57 2.58 -3.68
CA ASN A 79 -8.36 3.21 -2.63
C ASN A 79 -9.82 3.38 -3.02
N LYS A 80 -10.12 3.66 -4.30
CA LYS A 80 -11.48 3.65 -4.82
C LYS A 80 -12.13 2.26 -4.72
N GLY A 81 -11.38 1.17 -4.93
CA GLY A 81 -11.84 -0.19 -4.67
C GLY A 81 -12.13 -0.45 -3.19
N ASN A 82 -11.25 0.01 -2.30
CA ASN A 82 -11.41 -0.14 -0.86
C ASN A 82 -12.65 0.59 -0.31
N VAL A 83 -13.14 1.64 -0.97
CA VAL A 83 -14.43 2.27 -0.62
C VAL A 83 -15.58 1.27 -0.72
N HIS A 84 -15.60 0.42 -1.75
CA HIS A 84 -16.62 -0.61 -1.91
C HIS A 84 -16.52 -1.71 -0.84
N VAL A 85 -15.30 -2.15 -0.50
CA VAL A 85 -15.08 -3.08 0.63
C VAL A 85 -15.57 -2.47 1.95
N CYS A 86 -15.30 -1.19 2.20
CA CYS A 86 -15.82 -0.47 3.35
C CYS A 86 -17.36 -0.39 3.34
N ALA A 87 -17.98 -0.18 2.17
CA ALA A 87 -19.43 -0.20 2.03
C ALA A 87 -19.99 -1.60 2.36
N ALA A 88 -19.35 -2.68 1.89
CA ALA A 88 -19.72 -4.05 2.22
C ALA A 88 -19.64 -4.32 3.74
N ARG A 89 -18.54 -3.91 4.41
CA ARG A 89 -18.39 -4.06 5.88
C ARG A 89 -19.48 -3.31 6.65
N LYS A 90 -19.87 -2.12 6.19
CA LYS A 90 -20.97 -1.35 6.81
C LYS A 90 -22.32 -2.06 6.73
N LEU A 91 -22.58 -2.78 5.64
CA LEU A 91 -23.82 -3.58 5.50
C LEU A 91 -23.92 -4.68 6.56
N VAL A 92 -22.80 -5.22 7.03
CA VAL A 92 -22.75 -6.36 7.95
C VAL A 92 -22.70 -5.93 9.44
N GLY A 93 -22.74 -4.62 9.70
CA GLY A 93 -22.73 -4.06 11.07
C GLY A 93 -21.33 -3.91 11.65
N GLY A 94 -20.40 -3.38 10.84
CA GLY A 94 -18.95 -3.34 11.08
C GLY A 94 -18.50 -3.10 12.52
N ASP A 95 -17.95 -4.15 13.12
CA ASP A 95 -16.65 -4.16 13.80
C ASP A 95 -16.15 -5.63 13.89
N PRO A 96 -15.12 -6.05 13.14
CA PRO A 96 -14.57 -7.40 13.24
C PRO A 96 -13.78 -7.66 14.53
N ASP A 97 -13.39 -6.60 15.28
CA ASP A 97 -12.59 -6.70 16.52
C ASP A 97 -13.43 -6.54 17.81
N GLY A 98 -14.74 -6.27 17.67
CA GLY A 98 -15.66 -6.11 18.80
C GLY A 98 -16.06 -7.45 19.42
N GLY A 99 -15.59 -7.72 20.64
CA GLY A 99 -15.87 -8.93 21.43
C GLY A 99 -17.27 -9.52 21.23
N GLY A 100 -17.27 -10.75 20.71
CA GLY A 100 -18.45 -11.50 20.28
C GLY A 100 -19.43 -11.80 21.41
N SER A 101 -20.49 -11.00 21.49
CA SER A 101 -21.75 -11.44 22.07
C SER A 101 -22.54 -12.21 21.03
N GLN A 102 -23.27 -13.26 21.42
CA GLN A 102 -24.19 -14.01 20.53
C GLN A 102 -25.16 -13.09 19.77
N VAL A 103 -25.50 -11.94 20.37
CA VAL A 103 -26.36 -10.92 19.76
C VAL A 103 -25.71 -10.29 18.52
N VAL A 104 -24.39 -10.11 18.52
CA VAL A 104 -23.63 -9.56 17.38
C VAL A 104 -23.56 -10.58 16.25
N GLU A 105 -23.32 -11.86 16.58
CA GLU A 105 -23.23 -12.94 15.60
C GLU A 105 -24.55 -13.13 14.83
N GLU A 106 -25.69 -13.14 15.54
CA GLU A 106 -27.01 -13.28 14.90
C GLU A 106 -27.39 -12.04 14.05
N ALA A 107 -27.03 -10.84 14.50
CA ALA A 107 -27.22 -9.61 13.73
C ALA A 107 -26.40 -9.63 12.42
N THR A 108 -25.14 -10.06 12.49
CA THR A 108 -24.27 -10.23 11.32
C THR A 108 -24.83 -11.27 10.35
N LYS A 109 -25.29 -12.43 10.83
CA LYS A 109 -25.95 -13.45 9.98
C LYS A 109 -27.15 -12.90 9.25
N LEU A 110 -28.03 -12.18 9.96
CA LEU A 110 -29.22 -11.57 9.39
C LEU A 110 -28.87 -10.50 8.35
N ALA A 111 -27.86 -9.67 8.64
CA ALA A 111 -27.39 -8.64 7.73
C ALA A 111 -26.84 -9.23 6.43
N ILE A 112 -25.98 -10.25 6.53
CA ILE A 112 -25.46 -11.01 5.38
C ILE A 112 -26.63 -11.55 4.55
N LYS A 113 -27.58 -12.25 5.17
CA LYS A 113 -28.77 -12.79 4.50
C LYS A 113 -29.56 -11.72 3.73
N ASN A 114 -29.82 -10.57 4.36
CA ASN A 114 -30.62 -9.50 3.77
C ASN A 114 -29.89 -8.76 2.64
N HIS A 115 -28.55 -8.74 2.69
CA HIS A 115 -27.73 -7.90 1.81
C HIS A 115 -26.80 -8.68 0.87
N MET A 116 -26.87 -10.01 0.79
CA MET A 116 -25.97 -10.84 -0.05
C MET A 116 -25.78 -10.28 -1.47
N LYS A 117 -26.86 -9.97 -2.18
CA LYS A 117 -26.76 -9.43 -3.54
C LYS A 117 -26.00 -8.10 -3.60
N ARG A 118 -26.17 -7.24 -2.58
CA ARG A 118 -25.46 -5.96 -2.52
C ARG A 118 -24.00 -6.17 -2.12
N LEU A 119 -23.72 -7.09 -1.20
CA LEU A 119 -22.36 -7.49 -0.84
C LEU A 119 -21.59 -7.96 -2.07
N ASP A 120 -22.18 -8.84 -2.87
CA ASP A 120 -21.57 -9.32 -4.11
C ASP A 120 -21.29 -8.17 -5.09
N GLN A 121 -22.24 -7.26 -5.27
CA GLN A 121 -22.03 -6.09 -6.12
C GLN A 121 -20.87 -5.21 -5.64
N GLU A 122 -20.80 -4.89 -4.34
CA GLU A 122 -19.69 -4.10 -3.79
C GLU A 122 -18.34 -4.81 -3.98
N TYR A 123 -18.31 -6.13 -3.81
CA TYR A 123 -17.10 -6.91 -4.02
C TYR A 123 -16.68 -6.97 -5.49
N ASP A 124 -17.63 -7.17 -6.41
CA ASP A 124 -17.35 -7.16 -7.85
C ASP A 124 -16.85 -5.76 -8.29
N ASP A 125 -17.43 -4.70 -7.75
CA ASP A 125 -16.99 -3.32 -8.01
C ASP A 125 -15.60 -3.04 -7.45
N ALA A 126 -15.26 -3.58 -6.27
CA ALA A 126 -13.91 -3.51 -5.70
C ALA A 126 -12.90 -4.24 -6.59
N VAL A 127 -13.21 -5.47 -7.00
CA VAL A 127 -12.36 -6.28 -7.89
C VAL A 127 -12.12 -5.58 -9.22
N ALA A 128 -13.14 -4.95 -9.80
CA ALA A 128 -12.97 -4.18 -11.03
C ALA A 128 -11.94 -3.05 -10.88
N ARG A 129 -11.92 -2.36 -9.72
CA ARG A 129 -10.89 -1.35 -9.43
C ARG A 129 -9.52 -1.98 -9.20
N TYR A 130 -9.43 -3.12 -8.54
CA TYR A 130 -8.14 -3.81 -8.36
C TYR A 130 -7.53 -4.23 -9.70
N VAL A 131 -8.34 -4.72 -10.64
CA VAL A 131 -7.91 -5.00 -12.02
C VAL A 131 -7.41 -3.73 -12.72
N GLU A 132 -8.13 -2.61 -12.61
CA GLU A 132 -7.69 -1.32 -13.18
C GLU A 132 -6.38 -0.82 -12.55
N SER A 133 -6.20 -0.97 -11.25
CA SER A 133 -4.99 -0.56 -10.55
C SER A 133 -3.77 -1.39 -10.99
N LEU A 134 -3.92 -2.73 -11.09
CA LEU A 134 -2.86 -3.61 -11.58
C LEU A 134 -2.57 -3.42 -13.08
N ALA A 135 -3.54 -2.94 -13.87
CA ALA A 135 -3.29 -2.56 -15.25
C ALA A 135 -2.42 -1.29 -15.36
N ILE A 136 -2.49 -0.39 -14.37
CA ILE A 136 -1.62 0.78 -14.27
C ILE A 136 -0.22 0.36 -13.81
N LYS A 137 -0.11 -0.45 -12.75
CA LYS A 137 1.15 -0.94 -12.18
C LYS A 137 1.04 -2.44 -11.82
N PRO A 138 1.54 -3.36 -12.68
CA PRO A 138 1.36 -4.80 -12.50
C PRO A 138 2.03 -5.41 -11.25
N ASP A 139 3.07 -4.77 -10.73
CA ASP A 139 3.84 -5.17 -9.54
C ASP A 139 3.38 -4.46 -8.26
N PHE A 140 2.20 -3.81 -8.27
CA PHE A 140 1.66 -3.08 -7.12
C PHE A 140 1.04 -4.04 -6.09
N TYR A 141 1.90 -4.61 -5.26
CA TYR A 141 1.58 -5.70 -4.33
C TYR A 141 0.45 -5.36 -3.34
N GLU A 142 0.29 -4.09 -2.95
CA GLU A 142 -0.75 -3.61 -2.04
C GLU A 142 -2.15 -3.86 -2.59
N THR A 143 -2.33 -3.73 -3.91
CA THR A 143 -3.61 -4.03 -4.57
C THR A 143 -3.91 -5.51 -4.51
N THR A 144 -2.90 -6.34 -4.73
CA THR A 144 -3.03 -7.80 -4.64
C THR A 144 -3.35 -8.24 -3.21
N ILE A 145 -2.75 -7.61 -2.18
CA ILE A 145 -3.11 -7.83 -0.77
C ILE A 145 -4.57 -7.47 -0.52
N ALA A 146 -5.01 -6.28 -0.96
CA ALA A 146 -6.38 -5.83 -0.75
C ALA A 146 -7.40 -6.76 -1.41
N TRP A 147 -7.09 -7.28 -2.61
CA TRP A 147 -7.90 -8.29 -3.27
C TRP A 147 -7.96 -9.59 -2.46
N GLY A 148 -6.83 -10.07 -1.94
CA GLY A 148 -6.82 -11.26 -1.07
C GLY A 148 -7.68 -11.09 0.19
N GLN A 149 -7.60 -9.94 0.86
CA GLN A 149 -8.43 -9.62 2.02
C GLN A 149 -9.92 -9.53 1.67
N GLN A 150 -10.25 -8.90 0.55
CA GLN A 150 -11.63 -8.82 0.06
C GLN A 150 -12.19 -10.22 -0.21
N ALA A 151 -11.43 -11.08 -0.89
CA ALA A 151 -11.82 -12.46 -1.16
C ALA A 151 -12.02 -13.24 0.15
N PHE A 152 -11.13 -13.05 1.13
CA PHE A 152 -11.28 -13.65 2.45
C PHE A 152 -12.60 -13.26 3.15
N GLU A 153 -12.95 -11.97 3.15
CA GLU A 153 -14.23 -11.51 3.71
C GLU A 153 -15.44 -12.08 2.96
N ARG A 154 -15.40 -12.06 1.62
CA ARG A 154 -16.47 -12.62 0.79
C ARG A 154 -16.66 -14.11 1.06
N GLY A 155 -15.57 -14.87 1.22
CA GLY A 155 -15.61 -16.28 1.59
C GLY A 155 -16.32 -16.52 2.93
N LYS A 156 -16.00 -15.72 3.96
CA LYS A 156 -16.71 -15.80 5.26
C LYS A 156 -18.21 -15.49 5.13
N HIS A 157 -18.58 -14.52 4.31
CA HIS A 157 -20.00 -14.21 4.08
C HIS A 157 -20.73 -15.36 3.38
N TYR A 158 -20.11 -16.00 2.39
CA TYR A 158 -20.66 -17.18 1.74
C TYR A 158 -20.73 -18.40 2.68
N HIS A 159 -19.75 -18.58 3.58
CA HIS A 159 -19.84 -19.60 4.63
C HIS A 159 -21.10 -19.40 5.48
N VAL A 160 -21.32 -18.18 5.98
CA VAL A 160 -22.52 -17.85 6.76
C VAL A 160 -23.80 -18.07 5.95
N ALA A 161 -23.84 -17.57 4.71
CA ALA A 161 -25.00 -17.71 3.84
C ALA A 161 -25.28 -19.17 3.44
N SER A 162 -24.27 -20.04 3.41
CA SER A 162 -24.44 -21.47 3.13
C SER A 162 -25.22 -22.19 4.23
N LYS A 163 -25.06 -21.77 5.50
CA LYS A 163 -25.76 -22.37 6.65
C LYS A 163 -27.26 -22.04 6.70
N ASP A 164 -27.67 -20.92 6.09
CA ASP A 164 -29.09 -20.50 6.01
C ASP A 164 -29.79 -21.01 4.74
N ALA A 165 -29.04 -21.56 3.78
CA ALA A 165 -29.59 -22.15 2.56
C ALA A 165 -29.89 -23.64 2.71
N THR A 166 -30.63 -24.20 1.75
CA THR A 166 -30.89 -25.64 1.66
C THR A 166 -30.66 -26.17 0.25
N GLY A 167 -30.41 -27.48 0.13
CA GLY A 167 -30.25 -28.16 -1.16
C GLY A 167 -29.12 -27.57 -2.01
N ALA A 168 -29.39 -27.39 -3.31
CA ALA A 168 -28.40 -26.90 -4.28
C ALA A 168 -27.85 -25.51 -3.92
N ALA A 169 -28.68 -24.60 -3.39
CA ALA A 169 -28.23 -23.25 -3.04
C ALA A 169 -27.20 -23.26 -1.89
N ALA A 170 -27.31 -24.20 -0.95
CA ALA A 170 -26.31 -24.37 0.11
C ALA A 170 -24.98 -24.89 -0.45
N ALA A 171 -25.04 -25.84 -1.37
CA ALA A 171 -23.86 -26.41 -2.03
C ALA A 171 -23.11 -25.36 -2.86
N GLU A 172 -23.82 -24.56 -3.67
CA GLU A 172 -23.21 -23.48 -4.46
C GLU A 172 -22.54 -22.42 -3.58
N ARG A 173 -23.20 -21.99 -2.49
CA ARG A 173 -22.59 -21.04 -1.54
C ARG A 173 -21.40 -21.63 -0.79
N ALA A 174 -21.44 -22.91 -0.46
CA ALA A 174 -20.31 -23.58 0.17
C ALA A 174 -19.11 -23.66 -0.77
N LYS A 175 -19.36 -23.95 -2.05
CA LYS A 175 -18.35 -23.94 -3.11
C LYS A 175 -17.75 -22.55 -3.31
N GLU A 176 -18.58 -21.51 -3.39
CA GLU A 176 -18.11 -20.13 -3.54
C GLU A 176 -17.25 -19.68 -2.33
N CYS A 177 -17.61 -20.10 -1.11
CA CYS A 177 -16.76 -19.91 0.07
C CYS A 177 -15.36 -20.51 -0.10
N ASP A 178 -15.28 -21.73 -0.64
CA ASP A 178 -14.01 -22.43 -0.83
C ASP A 178 -13.17 -21.75 -1.93
N GLU A 179 -13.79 -21.39 -3.06
CA GLU A 179 -13.14 -20.67 -4.17
C GLU A 179 -12.61 -19.30 -3.71
N MET A 180 -13.33 -18.59 -2.83
CA MET A 180 -12.88 -17.32 -2.28
C MET A 180 -11.69 -17.46 -1.31
N PHE A 181 -11.64 -18.52 -0.51
CA PHE A 181 -10.45 -18.80 0.30
C PHE A 181 -9.25 -19.17 -0.55
N GLU A 182 -9.42 -20.00 -1.58
CA GLU A 182 -8.36 -20.34 -2.53
C GLU A 182 -7.85 -19.10 -3.28
N LEU A 183 -8.76 -18.20 -3.69
CA LEU A 183 -8.40 -16.93 -4.30
C LEU A 183 -7.60 -16.05 -3.35
N ALA A 184 -8.00 -15.96 -2.07
CA ALA A 184 -7.28 -15.17 -1.07
C ALA A 184 -5.83 -15.66 -0.90
N GLU A 185 -5.62 -16.97 -0.78
CA GLU A 185 -4.27 -17.55 -0.72
C GLU A 185 -3.44 -17.27 -1.96
N LYS A 186 -4.04 -17.45 -3.15
CA LYS A 186 -3.38 -17.15 -4.42
C LYS A 186 -2.92 -15.69 -4.48
N LYS A 187 -3.78 -14.77 -4.03
CA LYS A 187 -3.45 -13.34 -4.01
C LYS A 187 -2.34 -13.00 -3.02
N PHE A 188 -2.32 -13.62 -1.84
CA PHE A 188 -1.20 -13.43 -0.91
C PHE A 188 0.12 -14.04 -1.40
N GLN A 189 0.07 -15.14 -2.16
CA GLN A 189 1.27 -15.64 -2.84
C GLN A 189 1.75 -14.68 -3.93
N GLU A 190 0.85 -14.23 -4.80
CA GLU A 190 1.16 -13.24 -5.85
C GLU A 190 1.76 -11.95 -5.26
N SER A 191 1.22 -11.46 -4.13
CA SER A 191 1.77 -10.25 -3.49
C SER A 191 3.16 -10.46 -2.90
N LEU A 192 3.47 -11.65 -2.35
CA LEU A 192 4.84 -11.98 -1.91
C LEU A 192 5.82 -12.03 -3.08
N ASP A 193 5.37 -12.55 -4.22
CA ASP A 193 6.22 -12.64 -5.42
C ASP A 193 6.56 -11.26 -5.98
N MET A 194 5.62 -10.31 -5.87
CA MET A 194 5.77 -8.90 -6.26
C MET A 194 6.66 -8.06 -5.33
N LEU A 195 6.93 -8.50 -4.09
CA LEU A 195 7.74 -7.70 -3.17
C LEU A 195 9.14 -7.41 -3.73
N PRO A 196 9.66 -6.17 -3.55
CA PRO A 196 11.05 -5.83 -3.80
C PRO A 196 12.00 -6.75 -3.02
N ALA A 197 13.21 -6.99 -3.54
CA ALA A 197 14.19 -7.85 -2.89
C ALA A 197 14.53 -7.38 -1.46
N GLU A 198 14.58 -6.06 -1.25
CA GLU A 198 14.88 -5.43 0.04
C GLU A 198 13.79 -5.74 1.10
N ASP A 199 12.52 -5.78 0.68
CA ASP A 199 11.38 -6.11 1.54
C ASP A 199 11.18 -7.63 1.77
N LYS A 200 11.82 -8.45 0.93
CA LYS A 200 11.87 -9.92 1.12
C LYS A 200 12.85 -10.33 2.23
N ASP A 201 13.92 -9.54 2.42
CA ASP A 201 15.06 -9.82 3.29
C ASP A 201 15.06 -9.06 4.64
N ALA A 202 14.25 -8.00 4.79
CA ALA A 202 14.04 -7.33 6.08
C ALA A 202 13.54 -8.28 7.20
N ALA A 203 12.99 -9.45 6.83
CA ALA A 203 12.62 -10.52 7.76
C ALA A 203 13.81 -11.25 8.40
N ALA A 204 15.02 -11.18 7.84
CA ALA A 204 16.21 -11.84 8.39
C ALA A 204 16.99 -10.95 9.39
N ALA A 205 16.89 -9.63 9.26
CA ALA A 205 17.66 -8.68 10.07
C ALA A 205 17.10 -8.47 11.49
N ALA A 206 15.82 -8.80 11.72
CA ALA A 206 15.19 -8.70 13.04
C ALA A 206 15.67 -9.77 14.05
N GLU A 207 16.34 -10.83 13.59
CA GLU A 207 16.86 -11.89 14.46
C GLU A 207 18.29 -11.62 15.01
N THR A 208 18.99 -10.58 14.55
CA THR A 208 20.42 -10.38 14.89
C THR A 208 20.81 -9.08 15.58
N SER A 209 19.87 -8.16 15.87
CA SER A 209 20.21 -6.89 16.52
C SER A 209 19.61 -6.78 17.91
N THR A 210 20.17 -7.54 18.85
CA THR A 210 20.12 -7.18 20.28
C THR A 210 21.51 -7.33 20.88
N SER A 211 22.44 -6.47 20.46
CA SER A 211 23.55 -6.08 21.34
C SER A 211 24.08 -4.69 21.00
N GLY A 212 23.82 -3.74 21.90
CA GLY A 212 24.72 -2.64 22.23
C GLY A 212 24.70 -1.39 21.34
N GLY A 213 24.25 -0.27 21.91
CA GLY A 213 24.55 1.08 21.40
C GLY A 213 23.46 2.07 21.77
N GLU A 214 23.66 2.82 22.85
CA GLU A 214 22.77 3.89 23.32
C GLU A 214 22.80 5.13 22.41
N GLU A 215 21.73 5.92 22.58
CA GLU A 215 21.52 7.34 22.25
C GLU A 215 20.96 7.73 20.87
N GLY A 216 19.66 8.07 20.90
CA GLY A 216 19.03 9.06 20.01
C GLY A 216 18.15 8.51 18.89
N GLY A 217 16.86 8.31 19.16
CA GLY A 217 15.87 8.05 18.10
C GLY A 217 14.54 7.54 18.65
N GLU A 218 13.50 8.36 18.49
CA GLU A 218 12.12 8.13 18.90
C GLU A 218 11.51 6.81 18.36
N GLU A 219 10.67 6.19 19.18
CA GLU A 219 9.62 5.21 18.86
C GLU A 219 9.63 4.56 17.46
N LYS A 220 10.52 3.59 17.20
CA LYS A 220 10.22 2.51 16.24
C LYS A 220 9.65 1.31 16.98
N ALA A 221 8.40 1.44 17.41
CA ALA A 221 7.62 0.32 17.91
C ALA A 221 7.34 -0.66 16.76
N ASN A 222 8.11 -1.75 16.70
CA ASN A 222 7.75 -3.09 16.19
C ASN A 222 6.71 -3.14 15.03
N GLU A 223 6.93 -2.41 13.94
CA GLU A 223 6.08 -2.51 12.76
C GLU A 223 6.47 -3.79 12.00
N LEU A 224 5.53 -4.74 11.87
CA LEU A 224 5.76 -5.98 11.13
C LEU A 224 6.17 -5.64 9.70
N SER A 225 7.21 -6.30 9.18
CA SER A 225 7.56 -6.19 7.75
C SER A 225 6.35 -6.51 6.88
N VAL A 226 6.26 -5.90 5.69
CA VAL A 226 5.16 -6.18 4.74
C VAL A 226 5.01 -7.68 4.48
N LYS A 227 6.14 -8.40 4.34
CA LYS A 227 6.17 -9.87 4.23
C LYS A 227 5.51 -10.55 5.43
N SER A 228 5.89 -10.17 6.64
CA SER A 228 5.28 -10.70 7.87
C SER A 228 3.77 -10.44 7.90
N GLN A 229 3.32 -9.23 7.52
CA GLN A 229 1.91 -8.88 7.46
C GLN A 229 1.14 -9.78 6.47
N ILE A 230 1.68 -10.00 5.25
CA ILE A 230 1.07 -10.91 4.27
C ILE A 230 0.97 -12.33 4.81
N LEU A 231 2.02 -12.82 5.48
CA LEU A 231 2.03 -14.16 6.07
C LEU A 231 0.99 -14.31 7.19
N VAL A 232 0.78 -13.27 8.01
CA VAL A 232 -0.31 -13.26 9.00
C VAL A 232 -1.67 -13.33 8.31
N LEU A 233 -1.91 -12.52 7.28
CA LEU A 233 -3.17 -12.52 6.54
C LEU A 233 -3.45 -13.89 5.90
N TRP A 234 -2.43 -14.51 5.32
CA TRP A 234 -2.55 -15.86 4.77
C TRP A 234 -2.83 -16.89 5.87
N GLY A 235 -2.12 -16.83 6.99
CA GLY A 235 -2.38 -17.69 8.15
C GLY A 235 -3.83 -17.58 8.63
N ASN A 236 -4.40 -16.38 8.64
CA ASN A 236 -5.80 -16.16 9.03
C ASN A 236 -6.80 -16.83 8.06
N VAL A 237 -6.55 -16.79 6.75
CA VAL A 237 -7.38 -17.51 5.76
C VAL A 237 -7.36 -19.01 6.03
N LEU A 238 -6.16 -19.57 6.23
CA LEU A 238 -5.98 -21.00 6.50
C LEU A 238 -6.66 -21.42 7.80
N PHE A 239 -6.52 -20.61 8.85
CA PHE A 239 -7.14 -20.88 10.14
C PHE A 239 -8.67 -20.82 10.05
N GLU A 240 -9.23 -19.82 9.37
CA GLU A 240 -10.66 -19.74 9.15
C GLU A 240 -11.18 -20.91 8.30
N ARG A 241 -10.48 -21.26 7.22
CA ARG A 241 -10.84 -22.43 6.39
C ARG A 241 -10.82 -23.72 7.21
N SER A 242 -9.85 -23.89 8.10
CA SER A 242 -9.82 -25.01 9.04
C SER A 242 -11.11 -25.07 9.88
N GLN A 243 -11.52 -23.95 10.47
CA GLN A 243 -12.75 -23.89 11.26
C GLN A 243 -14.00 -24.24 10.43
N VAL A 244 -14.06 -23.75 9.19
CA VAL A 244 -15.12 -24.05 8.23
C VAL A 244 -15.16 -25.55 7.88
N ARG A 245 -14.01 -26.13 7.53
CA ARG A 245 -13.89 -27.56 7.18
C ARG A 245 -14.23 -28.46 8.35
N HIS A 246 -13.77 -28.13 9.56
CA HIS A 246 -14.15 -28.85 10.77
C HIS A 246 -15.67 -28.83 10.98
N GLY A 247 -16.32 -27.66 10.83
CA GLY A 247 -17.76 -27.53 10.92
C GLY A 247 -18.55 -28.27 9.83
N ARG A 248 -17.89 -28.66 8.73
CA ARG A 248 -18.45 -29.48 7.63
C ARG A 248 -18.03 -30.97 7.74
N GLU A 249 -17.41 -31.36 8.86
CA GLU A 249 -16.88 -32.72 9.09
C GLU A 249 -15.81 -33.17 8.06
N ASP A 250 -15.13 -32.21 7.42
CA ASP A 250 -14.03 -32.50 6.48
C ASP A 250 -12.71 -32.65 7.25
N GLY A 251 -12.20 -33.89 7.32
CA GLY A 251 -10.96 -34.26 8.02
C GLY A 251 -9.69 -33.52 7.59
N LYS A 252 -9.70 -32.79 6.45
CA LYS A 252 -8.58 -31.94 6.02
C LYS A 252 -8.40 -30.68 6.85
N TRP A 253 -9.33 -30.37 7.77
CA TRP A 253 -9.21 -29.22 8.67
C TRP A 253 -7.90 -29.20 9.47
N GLU A 254 -7.38 -30.37 9.86
CA GLU A 254 -6.11 -30.44 10.59
C GLU A 254 -4.94 -29.96 9.74
N GLU A 255 -4.90 -30.32 8.45
CA GLU A 255 -3.84 -29.88 7.53
C GLU A 255 -3.82 -28.36 7.39
N ASP A 256 -5.00 -27.75 7.26
CA ASP A 256 -5.16 -26.29 7.22
C ASP A 256 -4.69 -25.63 8.52
N THR A 257 -4.99 -26.22 9.68
CA THR A 257 -4.50 -25.68 10.97
C THR A 257 -2.98 -25.68 11.02
N HIS A 258 -2.33 -26.78 10.62
CA HIS A 258 -0.87 -26.86 10.60
C HIS A 258 -0.26 -25.86 9.61
N ALA A 259 -0.88 -25.69 8.44
CA ALA A 259 -0.46 -24.70 7.46
C ALA A 259 -0.59 -23.26 8.01
N ALA A 260 -1.69 -22.93 8.70
CA ALA A 260 -1.89 -21.64 9.34
C ALA A 260 -0.79 -21.36 10.39
N VAL A 261 -0.55 -22.32 11.29
CA VAL A 261 0.50 -22.23 12.32
C VAL A 261 1.88 -22.02 11.69
N LYS A 262 2.18 -22.70 10.59
CA LYS A 262 3.43 -22.49 9.85
C LYS A 262 3.53 -21.03 9.37
N LYS A 263 2.49 -20.49 8.73
CA LYS A 263 2.48 -19.10 8.26
C LYS A 263 2.65 -18.09 9.41
N PHE A 264 1.98 -18.30 10.55
CA PHE A 264 2.15 -17.44 11.73
C PHE A 264 3.57 -17.50 12.30
N ASN A 265 4.20 -18.69 12.31
CA ASN A 265 5.60 -18.82 12.73
C ASN A 265 6.55 -18.12 11.75
N ASP A 266 6.36 -18.32 10.45
CA ASP A 266 7.16 -17.67 9.41
C ASP A 266 6.99 -16.13 9.43
N ALA A 267 5.85 -15.63 9.93
CA ALA A 267 5.59 -14.21 10.13
C ALA A 267 6.25 -13.62 11.40
N GLY A 268 6.76 -14.46 12.31
CA GLY A 268 7.30 -14.04 13.59
C GLY A 268 6.25 -13.79 14.69
N CYS A 269 5.04 -14.35 14.56
CA CYS A 269 4.01 -14.20 15.60
C CYS A 269 4.42 -14.85 16.93
N SER A 270 3.95 -14.27 18.04
CA SER A 270 4.24 -14.81 19.36
C SER A 270 3.64 -16.21 19.53
N LYS A 271 4.39 -17.13 20.15
CA LYS A 271 3.89 -18.49 20.45
C LYS A 271 2.66 -18.45 21.36
N THR A 272 2.56 -17.45 22.23
CA THR A 272 1.43 -17.24 23.12
C THR A 272 0.16 -16.93 22.34
N ASP A 273 0.23 -16.04 21.34
CA ASP A 273 -0.94 -15.69 20.53
C ASP A 273 -1.37 -16.84 19.62
N ILE A 274 -0.40 -17.57 19.03
CA ILE A 274 -0.68 -18.79 18.25
C ILE A 274 -1.39 -19.83 19.13
N THR A 275 -0.89 -20.05 20.36
CA THR A 275 -1.50 -21.01 21.30
C THR A 275 -2.92 -20.58 21.68
N ARG A 276 -3.14 -19.28 21.94
CA ARG A 276 -4.47 -18.75 22.26
C ARG A 276 -5.45 -18.92 21.09
N ALA A 277 -5.00 -18.71 19.86
CA ALA A 277 -5.82 -18.95 18.67
C ALA A 277 -6.22 -20.44 18.57
N LEU A 278 -5.27 -21.36 18.75
CA LEU A 278 -5.52 -22.81 18.73
C LEU A 278 -6.51 -23.28 19.80
N MET A 279 -6.42 -22.74 21.02
CA MET A 279 -7.37 -23.02 22.11
C MET A 279 -8.81 -22.61 21.76
N ASN A 280 -8.97 -21.59 20.93
CA ASN A 280 -10.27 -21.11 20.48
C ASN A 280 -10.83 -21.88 19.27
N HIS A 281 -10.03 -22.74 18.64
CA HIS A 281 -10.46 -23.50 17.45
C HIS A 281 -11.72 -24.35 17.72
N THR A 282 -12.58 -24.48 16.70
CA THR A 282 -13.88 -25.16 16.82
C THR A 282 -13.77 -26.66 17.16
N SER A 283 -12.62 -27.29 16.88
CA SER A 283 -12.36 -28.71 17.20
C SER A 283 -12.08 -28.99 18.67
N LYS A 284 -11.76 -27.97 19.48
CA LYS A 284 -11.37 -28.11 20.90
C LYS A 284 -10.21 -29.08 21.16
N LYS A 285 -9.45 -29.46 20.12
CA LYS A 285 -8.30 -30.38 20.22
C LYS A 285 -7.16 -29.83 21.09
N TRP A 286 -7.05 -28.50 21.17
CA TRP A 286 -6.00 -27.78 21.91
C TRP A 286 -6.53 -26.98 23.11
N ALA A 287 -7.81 -27.18 23.47
CA ALA A 287 -8.44 -26.51 24.60
C ALA A 287 -8.01 -27.09 25.96
#